data_AF-A0A1F0NRC6-F1
#
_entry.id   AF-A0A1F0NRC6-F1
#
_cell.length_a   1.000
_cell.length_b   1.000
_cell.length_c   1.000
_cell.angle_alpha   90.00
_cell.angle_beta   90.00
_cell.angle_gamma   90.00
#
_symmetry.space_group_name_H-M   'P 1'
#
loop_
_entity.id
_entity.type
_entity.pdbx_description
1 polymer ?
#
loop_
_entity_poly.entity_id
_entity_poly.type
_entity_poly.pdbx_seq_one_letter_code
_entity_poly.pdbx_strand_id
1 'polypeptide(L)'
;MKKLKLFLIMMMMCWTMSSGAQTNSKVLQNYYIYASIEVRWANKATGEPCFVILISPGENGQQRPSILKNSEGKYVVVRNMMEGLAYLEVQGWELLEPRTAAGIGNWIVRRKTSFEELEKLVKANTTYEDVAPKVQLNLSEQTLKVDYK
;
A
#
# COMPACT_ATOMS: atom_id res chain seq x y z
N MET A 1 -6.04 -62.70 19.09
CA MET A 1 -5.63 -61.51 19.88
C MET A 1 -4.51 -60.67 19.25
N LYS A 2 -3.51 -61.24 18.55
CA LYS A 2 -2.43 -60.45 17.89
C LYS A 2 -2.91 -59.57 16.72
N LYS A 3 -3.88 -60.03 15.92
CA LYS A 3 -4.41 -59.29 14.77
C LYS A 3 -5.24 -58.05 15.15
N LEU A 4 -5.95 -58.10 16.28
CA LEU A 4 -6.76 -56.98 16.79
C LEU A 4 -5.89 -55.85 17.38
N LYS A 5 -4.78 -56.22 18.05
CA LYS A 5 -3.79 -55.24 18.55
C LYS A 5 -3.09 -54.50 17.41
N LEU A 6 -2.81 -55.18 16.29
CA LEU A 6 -2.17 -54.56 15.13
C LEU A 6 -3.09 -53.51 14.46
N PHE A 7 -4.39 -53.80 14.40
CA PHE A 7 -5.38 -52.89 13.80
C PHE A 7 -5.58 -51.61 14.62
N LEU A 8 -5.56 -51.73 15.96
CA LEU A 8 -5.66 -50.60 16.89
C LEU A 8 -4.43 -49.68 16.85
N ILE A 9 -3.23 -50.24 16.69
CA ILE A 9 -1.99 -49.44 16.58
C ILE A 9 -1.96 -48.67 15.25
N MET A 10 -2.45 -49.28 14.17
CA MET A 10 -2.51 -48.65 12.85
C MET A 10 -3.57 -47.52 12.79
N MET A 11 -4.72 -47.67 13.45
CA MET A 11 -5.71 -46.58 13.58
C MET A 11 -5.20 -45.40 14.43
N MET A 12 -4.40 -45.65 15.48
CA MET A 12 -3.82 -44.57 16.29
C MET A 12 -2.75 -43.77 15.53
N MET A 13 -1.95 -44.40 14.66
CA MET A 13 -0.98 -43.68 13.82
C MET A 13 -1.64 -42.79 12.75
N CYS A 14 -2.80 -43.19 12.22
CA CYS A 14 -3.58 -42.35 11.29
C CYS A 14 -4.23 -41.13 11.95
N TRP A 15 -4.47 -41.17 13.27
CA TRP A 15 -5.01 -40.03 14.01
C TRP A 15 -3.94 -39.00 14.41
N THR A 16 -2.68 -39.41 14.60
CA THR A 16 -1.59 -38.47 14.91
C THR A 16 -1.01 -37.76 13.68
N MET A 17 -1.35 -38.19 12.46
CA MET A 17 -0.88 -37.54 11.22
C MET A 17 -1.86 -36.55 10.61
N SER A 18 -3.08 -36.42 11.17
CA SER A 18 -4.12 -35.54 10.61
C SER A 18 -4.14 -34.13 11.22
N SER A 19 -3.38 -33.87 12.28
CA SER A 19 -3.38 -32.57 12.99
C SER A 19 -2.43 -31.52 12.40
N GLY A 20 -1.65 -31.86 11.36
CA GLY A 20 -0.69 -30.94 10.73
C GLY A 20 -1.14 -30.31 9.40
N ALA A 21 -2.22 -30.79 8.79
CA ALA A 21 -2.60 -30.41 7.41
C ALA A 21 -3.80 -29.46 7.29
N GLN A 22 -4.37 -29.01 8.42
CA GLN A 22 -5.16 -27.79 8.47
C GLN A 22 -4.29 -26.64 9.00
N THR A 23 -3.14 -26.41 8.35
CA THR A 23 -2.71 -25.01 8.26
C THR A 23 -3.81 -24.36 7.44
N ASN A 24 -4.68 -23.57 8.09
CA ASN A 24 -5.44 -22.54 7.42
C ASN A 24 -4.56 -22.02 6.30
N SER A 25 -4.97 -22.17 5.04
CA SER A 25 -4.43 -21.34 3.99
C SER A 25 -4.89 -19.92 4.35
N LYS A 26 -4.27 -19.33 5.37
CA LYS A 26 -4.03 -17.90 5.40
C LYS A 26 -3.30 -17.70 4.10
N VAL A 27 -4.07 -17.40 3.05
CA VAL A 27 -3.60 -16.67 1.88
C VAL A 27 -2.61 -15.69 2.46
N LEU A 28 -1.33 -15.84 2.12
CA LEU A 28 -0.27 -15.04 2.71
C LEU A 28 -0.71 -13.59 2.51
N GLN A 29 -1.16 -12.95 3.59
CA GLN A 29 -1.85 -11.68 3.47
C GLN A 29 -0.76 -10.65 3.18
N ASN A 30 -0.83 -10.07 1.98
CA ASN A 30 0.11 -9.02 1.61
C ASN A 30 -0.31 -7.72 2.31
N TYR A 31 0.62 -7.11 3.03
CA TYR A 31 0.46 -5.80 3.64
C TYR A 31 1.15 -4.76 2.78
N TYR A 32 0.61 -3.54 2.77
CA TYR A 32 1.10 -2.48 1.89
C TYR A 32 1.18 -1.14 2.61
N ILE A 33 2.19 -0.36 2.26
CA ILE A 33 2.21 1.08 2.46
C ILE A 33 1.72 1.78 1.19
N TYR A 34 1.13 2.96 1.35
CA TYR A 34 0.53 3.73 0.25
C TYR A 34 1.22 5.09 0.11
N ALA A 35 1.28 5.59 -1.11
CA ALA A 35 1.70 6.95 -1.41
C ALA A 35 0.88 7.51 -2.58
N SER A 36 0.70 8.83 -2.59
CA SER A 36 0.26 9.54 -3.78
C SER A 36 1.49 10.01 -4.55
N ILE A 37 1.47 9.85 -5.87
CA ILE A 37 2.54 10.30 -6.75
C ILE A 37 2.00 11.10 -7.92
N GLU A 38 2.83 12.01 -8.39
CA GLU A 38 2.61 12.75 -9.62
C GLU A 38 3.89 12.83 -10.44
N VAL A 39 3.84 12.55 -11.74
CA VAL A 39 4.99 12.75 -12.63
C VAL A 39 4.83 14.07 -13.37
N ARG A 40 5.72 15.03 -13.10
CA ARG A 40 5.62 16.41 -13.60
C ARG A 40 6.83 16.83 -14.43
N TRP A 41 6.56 17.74 -15.36
CA TRP A 41 7.61 18.55 -15.99
C TRP A 41 8.30 19.44 -14.96
N ALA A 42 9.61 19.54 -15.08
CA ALA A 42 10.48 20.41 -14.30
C ALA A 42 11.63 20.92 -15.16
N ASN A 43 12.42 21.84 -14.63
CA ASN A 43 13.65 22.30 -15.25
C ASN A 43 14.83 21.97 -14.33
N LYS A 44 15.92 21.48 -14.90
CA LYS A 44 17.20 21.39 -14.20
C LYS A 44 17.70 22.80 -13.87
N ALA A 45 18.67 22.91 -12.97
CA ALA A 45 19.33 24.19 -12.67
C ALA A 45 19.97 24.84 -13.90
N THR A 46 20.33 24.05 -14.93
CA THR A 46 20.86 24.52 -16.21
C THR A 46 19.79 25.07 -17.16
N GLY A 47 18.50 24.97 -16.81
CA GLY A 47 17.38 25.35 -17.67
C GLY A 47 16.90 24.25 -18.62
N GLU A 48 17.59 23.11 -18.70
CA GLU A 48 17.14 21.97 -19.49
C GLU A 48 15.85 21.38 -18.94
N PRO A 49 14.83 21.11 -19.79
CA PRO A 49 13.60 20.48 -19.35
C PRO A 49 13.87 19.02 -18.93
N CYS A 50 13.14 18.58 -17.91
CA CYS A 50 13.18 17.21 -17.42
C CYS A 50 11.83 16.82 -16.81
N PHE A 51 11.74 15.56 -16.37
CA PHE A 51 10.61 15.09 -15.57
C PHE A 51 11.08 14.63 -14.20
N VAL A 52 10.23 14.86 -13.21
CA VAL A 52 10.45 14.44 -11.82
C VAL A 52 9.22 13.72 -11.30
N ILE A 53 9.43 12.88 -10.30
CA ILE A 53 8.35 12.23 -9.56
C ILE A 53 8.15 13.03 -8.27
N LEU A 54 6.96 13.61 -8.09
CA LEU A 54 6.51 14.13 -6.81
C LEU A 54 5.88 12.97 -6.03
N ILE A 55 6.22 12.83 -4.76
CA ILE A 55 5.67 11.81 -3.87
C ILE A 55 5.19 12.42 -2.56
N SER A 56 4.00 12.02 -2.14
CA SER A 56 3.43 12.26 -0.82
C SER A 56 3.25 10.91 -0.13
N PRO A 57 4.10 10.55 0.85
CA PRO A 57 3.95 9.31 1.59
C PRO A 57 2.66 9.34 2.41
N GLY A 58 1.92 8.24 2.45
CA GLY A 58 0.72 8.10 3.28
C GLY A 58 1.02 7.98 4.78
N GLU A 59 2.29 7.88 5.16
CA GLU A 59 2.72 7.62 6.53
C GLU A 59 2.66 8.86 7.44
N ASN A 60 2.56 10.07 6.87
CA ASN A 60 2.51 11.31 7.64
C ASN A 60 1.45 12.26 7.05
N GLY A 61 0.38 12.50 7.82
CA GLY A 61 -0.72 13.36 7.42
C GLY A 61 -0.27 14.74 6.89
N GLN A 62 -0.89 15.16 5.79
CA GLN A 62 -0.74 16.48 5.15
C GLN A 62 0.69 16.90 4.71
N GLN A 63 1.60 15.96 4.44
CA GLN A 63 2.85 16.32 3.78
C GLN A 63 2.62 16.76 2.33
N ARG A 64 3.04 17.99 2.01
CA ARG A 64 3.13 18.48 0.64
C ARG A 64 4.01 17.52 -0.18
N PRO A 65 3.65 17.22 -1.44
CA PRO A 65 4.48 16.39 -2.29
C PRO A 65 5.91 16.94 -2.38
N SER A 66 6.89 16.05 -2.36
CA SER A 66 8.30 16.38 -2.52
C SER A 66 8.89 15.65 -3.71
N ILE A 67 9.96 16.20 -4.31
CA ILE A 67 10.66 15.51 -5.41
C ILE A 67 11.31 14.25 -4.84
N LEU A 68 10.98 13.10 -5.43
CA LEU A 68 11.49 11.80 -5.06
C LEU A 68 13.01 11.78 -5.11
N LYS A 69 13.60 11.21 -4.05
CA LYS A 69 15.02 10.92 -3.97
C LYS A 69 15.24 9.41 -3.96
N ASN A 70 16.35 8.95 -4.53
CA ASN A 70 16.79 7.57 -4.42
C ASN A 70 17.34 7.27 -3.01
N SER A 71 17.75 6.02 -2.77
CA SER A 71 18.35 5.58 -1.50
C SER A 71 19.64 6.31 -1.11
N GLU A 72 20.33 6.94 -2.07
CA GLU A 72 21.52 7.77 -1.83
C GLU A 72 21.19 9.25 -1.56
N GLY A 73 19.90 9.62 -1.55
CA GLY A 73 19.45 11.00 -1.34
C GLY A 73 19.54 11.90 -2.59
N LYS A 74 19.79 11.35 -3.78
CA LYS A 74 19.83 12.07 -5.06
C LYS A 74 18.44 12.17 -5.68
N TYR A 75 18.11 13.32 -6.29
CA TYR A 75 16.83 13.51 -6.97
C TYR A 75 16.68 12.57 -8.17
N VAL A 76 15.51 11.94 -8.30
CA VAL A 76 15.17 11.10 -9.44
C VAL A 76 14.68 11.99 -10.57
N VAL A 77 15.39 11.95 -11.70
CA VAL A 77 15.08 12.71 -12.91
C VAL A 77 14.96 11.73 -14.08
N VAL A 78 13.88 11.84 -14.84
CA VAL A 78 13.57 10.94 -15.97
C VAL A 78 13.30 11.74 -17.24
N ARG A 79 13.36 11.09 -18.42
CA ARG A 79 13.20 11.78 -19.71
C ARG A 79 11.74 11.96 -20.11
N ASN A 80 10.86 11.13 -19.59
CA ASN A 80 9.42 11.18 -19.85
C ASN A 80 8.62 10.53 -18.71
N MET A 81 7.30 10.70 -18.77
CA MET A 81 6.37 10.17 -17.78
C MET A 81 6.43 8.64 -17.63
N MET A 82 6.55 7.90 -18.74
CA MET A 82 6.58 6.43 -18.72
C MET A 82 7.82 5.89 -18.02
N GLU A 83 8.98 6.54 -18.19
CA GLU A 83 10.20 6.20 -17.46
C GLU A 83 10.07 6.45 -15.96
N GLY A 84 9.31 7.47 -15.55
CA GLY A 84 8.99 7.70 -14.14
C GLY A 84 8.17 6.56 -13.54
N LEU A 85 7.18 6.07 -14.28
CA LEU A 85 6.36 4.93 -13.86
C LEU A 85 7.19 3.63 -13.81
N ALA A 86 7.99 3.37 -14.84
CA ALA A 86 8.88 2.20 -14.89
C ALA A 86 9.92 2.22 -13.76
N TYR A 87 10.45 3.39 -13.41
CA TYR A 87 11.35 3.55 -12.26
C TYR A 87 10.66 3.10 -10.96
N LEU A 88 9.42 3.53 -10.72
CA LEU A 88 8.66 3.16 -9.52
C LEU A 88 8.42 1.64 -9.45
N GLU A 89 8.10 1.00 -10.56
CA GLU A 89 7.91 -0.44 -10.64
C GLU A 89 9.18 -1.22 -10.26
N VAL A 90 10.34 -0.78 -10.74
CA VAL A 90 11.65 -1.35 -10.33
C VAL A 90 11.92 -1.17 -8.83
N GLN A 91 11.43 -0.08 -8.24
CA GLN A 91 11.52 0.16 -6.78
C GLN A 91 10.46 -0.60 -5.96
N GLY A 92 9.67 -1.47 -6.60
CA GLY A 92 8.65 -2.30 -5.96
C GLY A 92 7.32 -1.59 -5.70
N TRP A 93 7.10 -0.42 -6.29
CA TRP A 93 5.81 0.26 -6.24
C TRP A 93 4.87 -0.32 -7.30
N GLU A 94 3.66 -0.66 -6.88
CA GLU A 94 2.55 -1.08 -7.71
C GLU A 94 1.62 0.10 -7.91
N LEU A 95 1.33 0.45 -9.17
CA LEU A 95 0.31 1.44 -9.51
C LEU A 95 -1.08 0.90 -9.22
N LEU A 96 -1.87 1.65 -8.45
CA LEU A 96 -3.31 1.44 -8.38
C LEU A 96 -3.93 2.28 -9.49
N GLU A 97 -4.68 1.63 -10.38
CA GLU A 97 -5.35 2.30 -11.49
C GLU A 97 -6.11 3.53 -11.00
N PRO A 98 -5.93 4.70 -11.64
CA PRO A 98 -6.58 5.92 -11.17
C PRO A 98 -8.08 5.84 -11.43
N ARG A 99 -8.87 5.66 -10.38
CA ARG A 99 -10.26 6.14 -10.38
C ARG A 99 -10.25 7.59 -9.94
N THR A 100 -10.22 8.54 -10.87
CA THR A 100 -10.99 9.81 -10.81
C THR A 100 -10.59 10.80 -11.92
N ALA A 101 -11.50 11.73 -12.18
CA ALA A 101 -11.42 12.84 -13.12
C ALA A 101 -10.33 13.90 -12.81
N ALA A 102 -9.37 13.61 -11.92
CA ALA A 102 -8.38 14.56 -11.38
C ALA A 102 -7.15 14.81 -12.27
N GLY A 103 -7.24 14.48 -13.57
CA GLY A 103 -6.22 14.76 -14.57
C GLY A 103 -5.16 13.66 -14.74
N ILE A 104 -4.57 13.65 -15.93
CA ILE A 104 -3.45 12.77 -16.30
C ILE A 104 -2.25 13.13 -15.44
N GLY A 105 -1.61 12.14 -14.81
CA GLY A 105 -0.38 12.36 -14.07
C GLY A 105 -0.46 12.11 -12.57
N ASN A 106 -1.64 11.94 -11.97
CA ASN A 106 -1.83 11.68 -10.54
C ASN A 106 -2.22 10.22 -10.28
N TRP A 107 -1.46 9.52 -9.43
CA TRP A 107 -1.71 8.12 -9.09
C TRP A 107 -1.60 7.86 -7.59
N ILE A 108 -2.30 6.82 -7.14
CA ILE A 108 -1.99 6.16 -5.87
C ILE A 108 -1.12 4.95 -6.20
N VAL A 109 -0.02 4.81 -5.47
CA VAL A 109 0.87 3.67 -5.55
C VAL A 109 0.93 2.98 -4.20
N ARG A 110 1.27 1.69 -4.22
CA ARG A 110 1.47 0.88 -3.02
C ARG A 110 2.73 0.06 -3.11
N ARG A 111 3.36 -0.25 -1.98
CA ARG A 111 4.52 -1.16 -1.93
C ARG A 111 4.34 -2.16 -0.80
N LYS A 112 4.73 -3.41 -1.03
CA LYS A 112 4.65 -4.46 -0.02
C LYS A 112 5.52 -4.13 1.20
N THR A 113 5.02 -4.50 2.38
CA THR A 113 5.69 -4.35 3.68
C THR A 113 5.34 -5.54 4.57
N SER A 114 6.03 -5.66 5.71
CA SER A 114 5.68 -6.63 6.75
C SER A 114 4.46 -6.17 7.57
N PHE A 115 3.80 -7.11 8.25
CA PHE A 115 2.71 -6.75 9.17
C PHE A 115 3.24 -5.87 10.30
N GLU A 116 4.41 -6.20 10.85
CA GLU A 116 5.03 -5.55 11.99
C GLU A 116 5.35 -4.07 11.69
N GLU A 117 5.88 -3.79 10.50
CA GLU A 117 6.15 -2.41 10.05
C GLU A 117 4.85 -1.63 9.86
N LEU A 118 3.85 -2.23 9.19
CA LEU A 118 2.56 -1.58 8.97
C LEU A 118 1.84 -1.31 10.30
N GLU A 119 1.84 -2.28 11.22
CA GLU A 119 1.23 -2.13 12.54
C GLU A 119 1.89 -1.01 13.35
N LYS A 120 3.23 -0.94 13.32
CA LYS A 120 3.98 0.14 13.97
C LYS A 120 3.61 1.51 13.41
N LEU A 121 3.52 1.63 12.09
CA LEU A 121 3.11 2.85 11.41
C LEU A 121 1.69 3.26 11.79
N VAL A 122 0.73 2.32 11.76
CA VAL A 122 -0.66 2.57 12.14
C VAL A 122 -0.73 3.04 13.59
N LYS A 123 -0.05 2.36 14.52
CA LYS A 123 -0.02 2.75 15.94
C LYS A 123 0.58 4.14 16.16
N ALA A 124 1.60 4.52 15.38
CA ALA A 124 2.26 5.81 15.52
C ALA A 124 1.44 7.00 15.00
N ASN A 125 0.60 6.76 13.97
CA ASN A 125 -0.04 7.83 13.20
C ASN A 125 -1.57 7.85 13.30
N THR A 126 -2.19 6.92 14.02
CA THR A 126 -3.64 6.87 14.21
C THR A 126 -4.02 7.43 15.57
N THR A 127 -4.88 8.44 15.58
CA THR A 127 -5.52 8.95 16.80
C THR A 127 -6.99 8.52 16.86
N TYR A 128 -7.52 8.44 18.07
CA TYR A 128 -8.90 8.05 18.34
C TYR A 128 -9.58 9.17 19.11
N GLU A 129 -10.82 9.49 18.74
CA GLU A 129 -11.61 10.58 19.33
C GLU A 129 -12.88 10.02 19.95
N ASP A 130 -13.24 10.49 21.15
CA ASP A 130 -14.48 10.07 21.84
C ASP A 130 -15.74 10.65 21.19
N VAL A 131 -15.60 11.75 20.46
CA VAL A 131 -16.70 12.47 19.79
C VAL A 131 -16.56 12.31 18.29
N ALA A 132 -17.64 11.92 17.62
CA ALA A 132 -17.68 11.77 16.17
C ALA A 132 -17.31 13.09 15.45
N PRO A 133 -16.30 13.09 14.56
CA PRO A 133 -15.94 14.28 13.80
C PRO A 133 -17.02 14.59 12.75
N LYS A 134 -17.24 15.88 12.49
CA LYS A 134 -18.14 16.31 11.40
C LYS A 134 -17.42 16.14 10.06
N VAL A 135 -17.99 15.32 9.18
CA VAL A 135 -17.49 15.15 7.81
C VAL A 135 -17.75 16.44 7.02
N GLN A 136 -16.70 16.97 6.38
CA GLN A 136 -16.84 18.08 5.44
C GLN A 136 -17.35 17.56 4.10
N LEU A 137 -18.53 17.98 3.68
CA LEU A 137 -19.14 17.58 2.42
C LEU A 137 -18.58 18.41 1.26
N ASN A 138 -18.26 17.77 0.14
CA ASN A 138 -18.01 18.46 -1.12
C ASN A 138 -19.33 18.97 -1.75
N LEU A 139 -19.24 19.84 -2.76
CA LEU A 139 -20.40 20.46 -3.43
C LEU A 139 -21.43 19.44 -3.94
N SER A 140 -20.97 18.31 -4.50
CA SER A 140 -21.86 17.25 -4.96
C SER A 140 -22.59 16.56 -3.82
N GLU A 141 -21.89 16.24 -2.73
CA GLU A 141 -22.48 15.61 -1.53
C GLU A 141 -23.48 16.53 -0.84
N GLN A 142 -23.19 17.84 -0.79
CA GLN A 142 -24.13 18.85 -0.28
C GLN A 142 -25.40 18.91 -1.13
N THR A 143 -25.25 18.87 -2.46
CA THR A 143 -26.40 18.88 -3.40
C THR A 143 -27.25 17.62 -3.24
N LEU A 144 -26.62 16.48 -3.02
CA LEU A 144 -27.28 15.19 -2.76
C LEU A 144 -27.83 15.05 -1.34
N LYS A 145 -27.61 16.04 -0.47
CA LYS A 145 -28.03 16.05 0.95
C LYS A 145 -27.55 14.79 1.70
N VAL A 146 -26.34 14.34 1.43
CA VAL A 146 -25.75 13.19 2.13
C VAL A 146 -25.48 13.59 3.58
N ASP A 147 -25.98 12.80 4.52
CA ASP A 147 -25.81 13.01 5.96
C ASP A 147 -25.02 11.84 6.55
N TYR A 148 -23.77 12.11 6.93
CA TYR A 148 -22.93 11.17 7.67
C TYR A 148 -23.16 11.42 9.17
N LYS A 149 -24.28 10.90 9.68
CA LYS A 149 -24.57 10.89 11.13
C LYS A 149 -23.72 9.86 11.87
#